data_AF-A0A0V0H4U6-F1
#
_entry.id   AF-A0A0V0H4U6-F1
#
_cell.length_a   1.000
_cell.length_b   1.000
_cell.length_c   1.000
_cell.angle_alpha   90.00
_cell.angle_beta   90.00
_cell.angle_gamma   90.00
#
_symmetry.space_group_name_H-M   'P 1'
#
loop_
_entity.id
_entity.type
_entity.pdbx_description
1 polymer ?
#
loop_
_entity_poly.entity_id
_entity_poly.type
_entity_poly.pdbx_seq_one_letter_code
_entity_poly.pdbx_strand_id
1 'polypeptide(L)'
;MGHLAFADAFVITADSVSMLSEACSTGKPVYVIGAERCTWKFRDFHQSLKNRGVVRPFLGKEDIFESWSYSPLNDTKEAAAHVITALAERGWGLPS
;
A
#
# COMPACT_ATOMS: atom_id res chain seq x y z
N MET A 1 -3.45 -8.94 -11.37
CA MET A 1 -3.14 -7.51 -11.55
C MET A 1 -3.67 -7.07 -12.91
N GLY A 2 -4.72 -6.23 -12.93
CA GLY A 2 -5.34 -5.69 -14.15
C GLY A 2 -4.64 -4.42 -14.64
N HIS A 3 -5.40 -3.34 -14.88
CA HIS A 3 -4.88 -2.05 -15.37
C HIS A 3 -3.69 -1.47 -14.56
N LEU A 4 -3.61 -1.76 -13.25
CA LEU A 4 -2.48 -1.35 -12.39
C LEU A 4 -1.12 -1.87 -12.87
N ALA A 5 -1.08 -3.04 -13.53
CA ALA A 5 0.16 -3.59 -14.06
C ALA A 5 0.77 -2.73 -15.19
N PHE A 6 -0.04 -1.90 -15.85
CA PHE A 6 0.39 -1.09 -16.99
C PHE A 6 0.73 0.36 -16.65
N ALA A 7 0.32 0.88 -15.49
CA ALA A 7 0.64 2.24 -15.10
C ALA A 7 2.14 2.39 -14.77
N ASP A 8 2.78 3.51 -15.15
CA ASP A 8 4.18 3.78 -14.78
C ASP A 8 4.31 4.40 -13.38
N ALA A 9 3.28 5.14 -12.95
CA ALA A 9 3.18 5.76 -11.63
C ALA A 9 1.72 5.93 -11.21
N PHE A 10 1.50 6.11 -9.90
CA PHE A 10 0.18 6.35 -9.32
C PHE A 10 0.16 7.67 -8.55
N VAL A 11 -0.95 8.40 -8.67
CA VAL A 11 -1.26 9.55 -7.82
C VAL A 11 -2.63 9.28 -7.19
N ILE A 12 -2.67 9.14 -5.87
CA ILE A 12 -3.85 8.66 -5.16
C ILE A 12 -4.18 9.60 -3.99
N THR A 13 -5.46 9.86 -3.76
CA THR A 13 -5.91 10.68 -2.63
C THR A 13 -5.76 9.92 -1.30
N ALA A 14 -5.45 10.65 -0.24
CA ALA A 14 -5.12 10.07 1.06
C ALA A 14 -6.26 9.27 1.72
N ASP A 15 -7.51 9.46 1.31
CA ASP A 15 -8.67 8.71 1.80
C ASP A 15 -8.87 7.34 1.12
N SER A 16 -8.20 7.10 -0.02
CA SER A 16 -8.31 5.86 -0.80
C SER A 16 -7.37 4.75 -0.30
N VAL A 17 -7.52 4.34 0.96
CA VAL A 17 -6.64 3.37 1.66
C VAL A 17 -6.49 2.04 0.91
N SER A 18 -7.58 1.47 0.40
CA SER A 18 -7.52 0.20 -0.35
C SER A 18 -6.73 0.35 -1.64
N MET A 19 -6.94 1.44 -2.38
CA MET A 19 -6.23 1.71 -3.62
C MET A 19 -4.74 1.98 -3.39
N LEU A 20 -4.39 2.68 -2.30
CA LEU A 20 -3.00 2.86 -1.88
C LEU A 20 -2.33 1.52 -1.58
N SER A 21 -3.01 0.65 -0.84
CA SER A 21 -2.47 -0.68 -0.48
C SER A 21 -2.25 -1.54 -1.74
N GLU A 22 -3.19 -1.51 -2.68
CA GLU A 22 -3.09 -2.25 -3.94
C GLU A 22 -1.98 -1.69 -4.85
N ALA A 23 -1.92 -0.36 -5.01
CA ALA A 23 -0.86 0.30 -5.78
C ALA A 23 0.54 0.02 -5.18
N CYS A 24 0.66 0.05 -3.85
CA CYS A 24 1.91 -0.30 -3.16
C CYS A 24 2.29 -1.78 -3.33
N SER A 25 1.35 -2.65 -3.71
CA SER A 25 1.66 -4.05 -4.04
C SER A 25 2.26 -4.24 -5.44
N THR A 26 2.41 -3.16 -6.21
CA THR A 26 3.03 -3.20 -7.56
C THR A 26 4.55 -2.96 -7.53
N GLY A 27 5.08 -2.34 -6.47
CA GLY A 27 6.47 -1.89 -6.40
C GLY A 27 6.80 -0.65 -7.24
N LYS A 28 5.79 -0.01 -7.84
CA LYS A 28 5.93 1.16 -8.71
C LYS A 28 5.75 2.48 -7.96
N PRO A 29 6.20 3.61 -8.51
CA PRO A 29 5.96 4.95 -7.96
C PRO A 29 4.52 5.19 -7.49
N VAL A 30 4.34 5.54 -6.21
CA VAL A 30 3.05 5.94 -5.63
C VAL A 30 3.20 7.28 -4.93
N TYR A 31 2.41 8.25 -5.37
CA TYR A 31 2.30 9.55 -4.74
C TYR A 31 0.95 9.72 -4.03
N VAL A 32 0.97 10.42 -2.90
CA VAL A 32 -0.23 10.67 -2.08
C VAL A 32 -0.57 12.15 -2.04
N ILE A 33 -1.83 12.48 -2.34
CA ILE A 33 -2.40 13.83 -2.22
C ILE A 33 -3.21 13.94 -0.92
N GLY A 34 -2.93 14.97 -0.11
CA GLY A 34 -3.77 15.34 1.03
C GLY A 34 -3.46 14.61 2.34
N ALA A 35 -2.34 13.89 2.42
CA ALA A 35 -1.93 13.15 3.62
C ALA A 35 -1.73 14.08 4.84
N GLU A 36 -1.35 15.33 4.61
CA GLU A 36 -1.20 16.37 5.64
C GLU A 36 -2.52 16.76 6.32
N ARG A 37 -3.66 16.45 5.69
CA ARG A 37 -5.01 16.71 6.22
C ARG A 37 -5.58 15.52 6.98
N CYS A 38 -4.92 14.36 6.92
CA CYS A 38 -5.37 13.16 7.61
C CYS A 38 -5.16 13.27 9.12
N THR A 39 -6.12 12.73 9.87
CA THR A 39 -6.06 12.64 11.33
C THR A 39 -6.26 11.20 11.78
N TRP A 40 -5.96 10.92 13.06
CA TRP A 40 -6.21 9.61 13.68
C TRP A 40 -5.57 8.46 12.87
N LYS A 41 -6.31 7.35 12.66
CA LYS A 41 -5.87 6.15 11.96
C LYS A 41 -5.34 6.40 10.55
N PHE A 42 -5.85 7.42 9.85
CA PHE A 42 -5.39 7.71 8.49
C PHE A 42 -3.98 8.31 8.52
N ARG A 43 -3.70 9.22 9.46
CA ARG A 43 -2.34 9.76 9.65
C ARG A 43 -1.36 8.62 9.95
N ASP A 44 -1.74 7.71 10.84
CA ASP A 44 -0.86 6.62 11.26
C ASP A 44 -0.62 5.64 10.10
N PHE A 45 -1.64 5.34 9.29
CA PHE A 45 -1.53 4.57 8.06
C PHE A 45 -0.55 5.22 7.06
N HIS A 46 -0.72 6.51 6.75
CA HIS A 46 0.17 7.23 5.83
C HIS A 46 1.60 7.32 6.34
N GLN A 47 1.79 7.54 7.64
CA GLN A 47 3.11 7.58 8.25
C GLN A 47 3.80 6.21 8.14
N SER A 48 3.06 5.11 8.33
CA SER A 48 3.57 3.75 8.14
C SER A 48 4.06 3.54 6.70
N LEU A 49 3.25 3.88 5.70
CA LEU A 49 3.65 3.78 4.29
C LEU A 49 4.88 4.64 3.98
N LYS A 50 4.92 5.88 4.48
CA LYS A 50 6.05 6.79 4.29
C LYS A 50 7.33 6.25 4.93
N ASN A 51 7.25 5.71 6.15
CA ASN A 51 8.39 5.14 6.86
C ASN A 51 8.93 3.89 6.15
N ARG A 52 8.07 3.11 5.49
CA ARG A 52 8.47 1.98 4.65
C ARG A 52 9.07 2.41 3.30
N GLY A 53 9.02 3.70 2.96
CA GLY A 53 9.55 4.24 1.71
C GLY A 53 8.72 3.89 0.48
N VAL A 54 7.48 3.42 0.66
CA VAL A 54 6.63 2.93 -0.45
C VAL A 54 5.74 4.01 -1.07
N VAL A 55 5.67 5.18 -0.44
CA VAL A 55 4.95 6.35 -0.96
C VAL A 55 5.75 7.63 -0.80
N ARG A 56 5.50 8.61 -1.67
CA ARG A 56 5.98 10.00 -1.56
C ARG A 56 4.80 10.98 -1.56
N PRO A 57 4.91 12.18 -0.95
CA PRO A 57 3.88 13.21 -1.10
C PRO A 57 3.82 13.70 -2.55
N PHE A 58 2.64 14.06 -3.03
CA PHE A 58 2.47 14.78 -4.29
C PHE A 58 2.31 16.28 -4.00
N LEU A 59 3.31 17.09 -4.34
CA LEU A 59 3.29 18.54 -4.14
C LEU A 59 3.02 19.30 -5.47
N GLY A 60 2.90 18.57 -6.58
CA GLY A 60 2.68 19.12 -7.92
C GLY A 60 3.95 19.69 -8.55
N LYS A 61 5.12 19.32 -8.02
CA LYS A 61 6.45 19.78 -8.49
C LYS A 61 7.37 18.62 -8.86
N GLU A 62 6.94 17.40 -8.56
CA GLU A 62 7.67 16.17 -8.81
C GLU A 62 7.69 15.87 -10.30
N ASP A 63 8.82 15.36 -10.78
CA ASP A 63 8.88 14.74 -12.10
C ASP A 63 8.25 13.35 -12.02
N ILE A 64 7.04 13.21 -12.55
CA ILE A 64 6.30 11.94 -12.52
C ILE A 64 6.92 10.85 -13.41
N PHE A 65 7.88 11.22 -14.27
CA PHE A 65 8.68 10.26 -15.05
C PHE A 65 9.90 9.76 -14.27
N GLU A 66 10.23 10.37 -13.12
CA GLU A 66 11.25 9.85 -12.22
C GLU A 66 10.79 8.50 -11.65
N SER A 67 11.41 7.43 -12.13
CA SER A 67 11.12 6.09 -11.64
C SER A 67 11.87 5.80 -10.34
N TRP A 68 11.17 5.27 -9.34
CA TRP A 68 11.76 4.57 -8.20
C TRP A 68 10.97 3.28 -7.94
N SER A 69 11.60 2.33 -7.26
CA SER A 69 10.95 1.10 -6.86
C SER A 69 11.26 0.76 -5.42
N TYR A 70 10.47 -0.14 -4.88
CA TYR A 70 10.58 -0.67 -3.53
C TYR A 70 10.08 -2.10 -3.54
N SER A 71 10.38 -2.86 -2.47
CA SER A 71 9.85 -4.21 -2.33
C SER A 71 8.31 -4.14 -2.28
N PRO A 72 7.58 -4.78 -3.21
CA PRO A 72 6.13 -4.74 -3.23
C PRO A 72 5.55 -5.18 -1.89
N LEU A 73 4.51 -4.49 -1.46
CA LEU A 73 3.81 -4.90 -0.25
C LEU A 73 3.12 -6.25 -0.43
N ASN A 74 3.10 -7.03 0.64
CA ASN A 74 2.44 -8.33 0.68
C ASN A 74 1.56 -8.48 1.91
N ASP A 75 1.12 -7.35 2.47
CA ASP A 75 0.42 -7.25 3.76
C ASP A 75 -0.84 -8.14 3.78
N THR A 76 -1.54 -8.31 2.65
CA THR A 76 -2.68 -9.22 2.53
C THR A 76 -2.29 -10.68 2.75
N LYS A 77 -1.17 -11.11 2.15
CA LYS A 77 -0.67 -12.48 2.30
C LYS A 77 -0.17 -12.71 3.74
N GLU A 78 0.52 -11.74 4.31
CA GLU A 78 1.01 -11.80 5.70
C GLU A 78 -0.17 -11.89 6.68
N ALA A 79 -1.16 -11.00 6.53
CA ALA A 79 -2.38 -11.02 7.35
C ALA A 79 -3.13 -12.35 7.23
N ALA A 80 -3.30 -12.87 6.00
CA ALA A 80 -3.91 -14.17 5.78
C ALA A 80 -3.13 -15.31 6.47
N ALA A 81 -1.80 -15.30 6.39
CA ALA A 81 -0.96 -16.30 7.06
C ALA A 81 -1.14 -16.26 8.59
N HIS A 82 -1.18 -15.08 9.20
CA HIS A 82 -1.44 -14.93 10.64
C HIS A 82 -2.82 -15.46 11.05
N VAL A 83 -3.86 -15.19 10.25
CA VAL A 83 -5.20 -15.73 10.50
C VAL A 83 -5.21 -17.25 10.40
N ILE A 84 -4.57 -17.82 9.36
CA ILE A 84 -4.46 -19.28 9.18
C ILE A 84 -3.76 -19.94 10.37
N THR A 85 -2.63 -19.37 10.82
CA THR A 85 -1.90 -19.87 12.00
C THR A 85 -2.79 -19.86 13.25
N ALA A 86 -3.48 -18.75 13.52
CA ALA A 86 -4.35 -18.62 14.68
C ALA A 86 -5.57 -19.58 14.64
N LEU A 87 -6.06 -19.91 13.44
CA LEU A 87 -7.12 -20.91 13.26
C LEU A 87 -6.58 -22.34 13.50
N ALA A 88 -5.38 -22.65 12.99
CA ALA A 88 -4.75 -23.94 13.18
C ALA A 88 -4.47 -24.24 14.65
N GLU A 89 -4.03 -23.25 15.44
CA GLU A 89 -3.87 -23.35 16.90
C GLU A 89 -5.17 -23.72 17.63
N ARG A 90 -6.33 -23.44 17.03
CA ARG A 90 -7.66 -23.80 17.55
C ARG A 90 -8.20 -25.11 17.01
N GLY A 91 -7.43 -25.82 16.17
CA GLY A 91 -7.82 -27.07 15.51
C GLY A 91 -8.62 -26.89 14.21
N TRP A 92 -8.66 -25.68 13.65
CA TRP A 92 -9.38 -25.38 12.40
C TRP A 92 -8.41 -25.33 11.22
N GLY A 93 -8.72 -26.04 10.13
CA GLY A 93 -7.91 -26.05 8.91
C GLY A 93 -8.69 -25.50 7.70
N LEU A 94 -7.98 -24.87 6.77
CA LEU A 94 -8.58 -24.57 5.46
C LEU A 94 -8.71 -25.89 4.66
N PRO A 95 -9.81 -26.08 3.92
CA PRO A 95 -9.92 -27.20 3.00
C PRO A 95 -8.81 -27.10 1.94
N SER A 96 -8.25 -28.27 1.60
CA SER A 96 -7.26 -28.46 0.53
C SER A 96 -7.85 -28.25 -0.85
#